data_AF-A0A6N7XLW5-F1
#
_entry.id   AF-A0A6N7XLW5-F1
#
_cell.length_a   1.000
_cell.length_b   1.000
_cell.length_c   1.000
_cell.angle_alpha   90.00
_cell.angle_beta   90.00
_cell.angle_gamma   90.00
#
_symmetry.space_group_name_H-M   'P 1'
#
loop_
_entity.id
_entity.type
_entity.pdbx_description
1 polymer ?
#
loop_
_entity_poly.entity_id
_entity_poly.type
_entity_poly.pdbx_seq_one_letter_code
_entity_poly.pdbx_strand_id
1 'polypeptide(L)'
;MYTNSVEKEKEFLLSILERFHTNRGDGETALICKCPKCHIGSVICRCTHDIANGKIQSWKFDVYCDHCGEIFDPEIIRSDIFFNRPHKVIDELETPFGSIKVRINGKNVPFRYCIKTYDDPEEALAPTVTMHIIDIDLSQLKVGDEIFCGFDKDLLEYNDGDERSLLYSCENEKQIMGLCAYDPYEWDLDNCCFQLKERTSKGFGYCIVSDPNQFDEKKNYQSKITSLAAAWLTKDEYNDADLVMNLALTCVIG
;
A
#
# COMPACT_ATOMS: atom_id res chain seq x y z
N MET A 1 0.51 -9.65 0.79
CA MET A 1 0.80 -10.98 0.23
C MET A 1 -0.41 -11.47 -0.52
N TYR A 2 -0.20 -12.10 -1.67
CA TYR A 2 -1.26 -12.74 -2.45
C TYR A 2 -1.57 -14.15 -1.95
N THR A 3 -0.63 -14.75 -1.23
CA THR A 3 -0.75 -16.05 -0.60
C THR A 3 -0.73 -15.88 0.93
N ASN A 4 -1.50 -16.71 1.64
CA ASN A 4 -1.69 -16.57 3.09
C ASN A 4 -0.49 -17.03 3.95
N SER A 5 0.71 -17.19 3.38
CA SER A 5 1.95 -17.47 4.12
C SER A 5 3.18 -17.03 3.36
N VAL A 6 4.26 -16.67 4.07
CA VAL A 6 5.53 -16.24 3.46
C VAL A 6 6.13 -17.32 2.59
N GLU A 7 6.03 -18.59 2.98
CA GLU A 7 6.57 -19.71 2.23
C GLU A 7 5.91 -19.82 0.86
N LYS A 8 4.57 -19.73 0.82
CA LYS A 8 3.81 -19.76 -0.44
C LYS A 8 4.06 -18.52 -1.28
N GLU A 9 4.29 -17.38 -0.64
CA GLU A 9 4.60 -16.12 -1.34
C GLU A 9 5.97 -16.21 -1.99
N LYS A 10 6.95 -16.81 -1.30
CA LYS A 10 8.28 -17.12 -1.84
C LYS A 10 8.20 -18.09 -3.01
N GLU A 11 7.43 -19.18 -2.89
CA GLU A 11 7.22 -20.12 -3.99
C GLU A 11 6.60 -19.43 -5.21
N PHE A 12 5.59 -18.59 -4.99
CA PHE A 12 4.97 -17.81 -6.05
C PHE A 12 5.96 -16.84 -6.71
N LEU A 13 6.74 -16.08 -5.92
CA LEU A 13 7.78 -15.19 -6.43
C LEU A 13 8.81 -15.95 -7.27
N LEU A 14 9.29 -17.09 -6.79
CA LEU A 14 10.25 -17.92 -7.53
C LEU A 14 9.67 -18.40 -8.86
N SER A 15 8.40 -18.80 -8.90
CA SER A 15 7.73 -19.21 -10.14
C SER A 15 7.63 -18.08 -11.16
N ILE A 16 7.49 -16.82 -10.72
CA ILE A 16 7.53 -15.65 -11.59
C ILE A 16 8.95 -15.45 -12.15
N LEU A 17 9.96 -15.46 -11.28
CA LEU A 17 11.35 -15.22 -11.67
C LEU A 17 11.87 -16.29 -12.64
N GLU A 18 11.46 -17.55 -12.47
CA GLU A 18 11.77 -18.63 -13.42
C GLU A 18 11.24 -18.32 -14.83
N ARG A 19 10.07 -17.69 -14.94
CA ARG A 19 9.53 -17.24 -16.24
C ARG A 19 10.33 -16.11 -16.86
N PHE A 20 10.92 -15.21 -16.07
CA PHE A 20 11.78 -14.16 -16.63
C PHE A 20 13.04 -14.73 -17.28
N HIS A 21 13.52 -15.87 -16.78
CA HIS A 21 14.67 -16.56 -17.38
C HIS A 21 14.31 -17.35 -18.64
N THR A 22 13.10 -17.90 -18.70
CA THR A 22 12.69 -18.87 -19.75
C THR A 22 11.82 -18.27 -20.85
N ASN A 23 11.09 -17.19 -20.60
CA ASN A 23 10.18 -16.55 -21.56
C ASN A 23 10.88 -15.33 -22.22
N ARG A 24 11.43 -15.50 -23.42
CA ARG A 24 12.23 -14.45 -24.10
C ARG A 24 11.84 -14.24 -25.56
N GLY A 25 10.62 -14.55 -25.96
CA GLY A 25 10.07 -14.12 -27.25
C GLY A 25 9.18 -12.89 -27.09
N ASP A 26 9.21 -12.01 -28.09
CA ASP A 26 8.36 -10.83 -28.09
C ASP A 26 6.88 -11.19 -28.18
N GLY A 27 6.09 -10.68 -27.24
CA GLY A 27 4.68 -11.02 -27.13
C GLY A 27 4.40 -12.43 -26.62
N GLU A 28 5.43 -13.21 -26.24
CA GLU A 28 5.24 -14.54 -25.67
C GLU A 28 4.60 -14.43 -24.27
N THR A 29 3.50 -15.16 -24.11
CA THR A 29 2.78 -15.30 -22.84
C THR A 29 3.05 -16.67 -22.25
N ALA A 30 3.49 -16.71 -21.00
CA ALA A 30 3.70 -17.94 -20.24
C ALA A 30 2.76 -18.01 -19.04
N LEU A 31 2.08 -19.15 -18.88
CA LEU A 31 1.31 -19.46 -17.69
C LEU A 31 2.25 -19.71 -16.49
N ILE A 32 1.98 -19.05 -15.38
CA ILE A 32 2.66 -19.28 -14.10
C ILE A 32 1.85 -20.23 -13.23
N CYS A 33 0.67 -19.79 -12.79
CA CYS A 33 -0.18 -20.54 -11.88
C CYS A 33 -1.63 -20.04 -11.92
N LYS A 34 -2.51 -20.67 -11.16
CA LYS A 34 -3.86 -20.15 -10.90
C LYS A 34 -3.78 -18.88 -10.06
N CYS A 35 -4.55 -17.85 -10.40
CA CYS A 35 -4.54 -16.57 -9.71
C CYS A 35 -4.78 -16.72 -8.19
N PRO A 36 -3.81 -16.36 -7.34
CA PRO A 36 -3.95 -16.48 -5.89
C PRO A 36 -4.92 -15.44 -5.31
N LYS A 37 -5.22 -14.35 -6.04
CA LYS A 37 -6.17 -13.30 -5.60
C LYS A 37 -7.63 -13.68 -5.87
N CYS A 38 -7.98 -13.99 -7.13
CA CYS A 38 -9.38 -14.23 -7.51
C CYS A 38 -9.77 -15.71 -7.53
N HIS A 39 -8.80 -16.63 -7.52
CA HIS A 39 -9.03 -18.07 -7.63
C HIS A 39 -9.90 -18.51 -8.83
N ILE A 40 -10.04 -17.67 -9.85
CA ILE A 40 -10.78 -17.95 -11.08
C ILE A 40 -9.81 -17.97 -12.27
N GLY A 41 -9.12 -16.86 -12.52
CA GLY A 41 -8.16 -16.75 -13.64
C GLY A 41 -6.79 -17.37 -13.37
N SER A 42 -5.88 -17.08 -14.30
CA SER A 42 -4.50 -17.53 -14.37
C SER A 42 -3.54 -16.34 -14.29
N VAL A 43 -2.44 -16.50 -13.56
CA VAL A 43 -1.31 -15.57 -13.61
C VAL A 43 -0.49 -15.85 -14.86
N ILE A 44 -0.36 -14.85 -15.72
CA ILE A 44 0.35 -14.88 -16.99
C ILE A 44 1.52 -13.91 -16.91
N CYS A 45 2.68 -14.34 -17.37
CA CYS A 45 3.83 -13.48 -17.63
C CYS A 45 3.89 -13.21 -19.14
N ARG A 46 3.74 -11.95 -19.53
CA ARG A 46 3.93 -11.49 -20.90
C ARG A 46 5.30 -10.84 -21.03
N CYS A 47 6.09 -11.35 -21.96
CA CYS A 47 7.38 -10.78 -22.30
C CYS A 47 7.21 -9.82 -23.49
N THR A 48 7.73 -8.60 -23.35
CA THR A 48 7.86 -7.62 -24.43
C THR A 48 9.28 -7.08 -24.44
N HIS A 49 9.65 -6.32 -25.46
CA HIS A 49 10.99 -5.74 -25.51
C HIS A 49 11.00 -4.37 -26.18
N ASP A 50 11.96 -3.53 -25.78
CA ASP A 50 12.21 -2.27 -26.46
C ASP A 50 13.28 -2.49 -27.54
N ILE A 51 12.98 -2.03 -28.75
CA ILE A 51 13.95 -2.00 -29.86
C ILE A 51 14.48 -0.58 -30.01
N ALA A 52 15.80 -0.42 -30.00
CA ALA A 52 16.45 0.81 -30.46
C ALA A 52 17.57 0.47 -31.45
N ASN A 53 17.64 1.21 -32.55
CA ASN A 53 18.61 1.01 -33.63
C ASN A 53 18.60 -0.44 -34.19
N GLY A 54 17.41 -1.05 -34.28
CA GLY A 54 17.24 -2.42 -34.78
C GLY A 54 17.77 -3.51 -33.86
N LYS A 55 18.09 -3.20 -32.60
CA LYS A 55 18.53 -4.17 -31.59
C LYS A 55 17.63 -4.10 -30.35
N ILE A 56 17.41 -5.27 -29.75
CA ILE A 56 16.77 -5.37 -28.44
C ILE A 56 17.64 -4.66 -27.40
N GLN A 57 17.09 -3.65 -26.74
CA GLN A 57 17.76 -2.90 -25.68
C GLN A 57 17.42 -3.46 -24.31
N SER A 58 16.15 -3.80 -24.08
CA SER A 58 15.65 -4.26 -22.80
C SER A 58 14.49 -5.23 -23.01
N TRP A 59 14.35 -6.16 -22.07
CA TRP A 59 13.19 -7.02 -21.93
C TRP A 59 12.29 -6.46 -20.82
N LYS A 60 10.98 -6.44 -21.07
CA LYS A 60 9.95 -6.01 -20.14
C LYS A 60 9.03 -7.18 -19.86
N PHE A 61 8.70 -7.39 -18.59
CA PHE A 61 7.87 -8.49 -18.14
C PHE A 61 6.66 -7.95 -17.41
N ASP A 62 5.48 -8.19 -17.97
CA ASP A 62 4.22 -7.88 -17.32
C ASP A 62 3.66 -9.17 -16.72
N VAL A 63 3.45 -9.19 -15.41
CA VAL A 63 2.87 -10.35 -14.72
C VAL A 63 1.49 -9.98 -14.24
N TYR A 64 0.45 -10.62 -14.78
CA TYR A 64 -0.93 -10.24 -14.50
C TYR A 64 -1.90 -11.41 -14.49
N CYS A 65 -3.05 -11.22 -13.84
CA CYS A 65 -4.18 -12.15 -13.92
C CYS A 65 -5.02 -11.86 -15.16
N ASP A 66 -5.24 -12.87 -16.00
CA ASP A 66 -6.09 -12.76 -17.19
C ASP A 66 -7.59 -12.52 -16.92
N HIS A 67 -8.04 -12.79 -15.69
CA HIS A 67 -9.44 -12.64 -15.30
C HIS A 67 -9.70 -11.35 -14.51
N CYS A 68 -9.00 -11.15 -13.40
CA CYS A 68 -9.23 -9.99 -12.53
C CYS A 68 -8.34 -8.79 -12.85
N GLY A 69 -7.42 -8.91 -13.81
CA GLY A 69 -6.51 -7.83 -14.21
C GLY A 69 -5.44 -7.48 -13.19
N GLU A 70 -5.33 -8.24 -12.09
CA GLU A 70 -4.36 -7.97 -11.04
C GLU A 70 -2.94 -8.06 -11.56
N ILE A 71 -2.10 -7.08 -11.21
CA ILE A 71 -0.69 -7.08 -11.55
C ILE A 71 0.11 -7.61 -10.36
N PHE A 72 1.06 -8.49 -10.63
CA PHE A 72 1.88 -9.16 -9.63
C PHE A 72 3.31 -8.65 -9.75
N ASP A 73 3.60 -7.54 -9.08
CA ASP A 73 4.94 -6.94 -9.10
C ASP A 73 5.92 -7.73 -8.20
N PRO A 74 7.01 -8.31 -8.76
CA PRO A 74 7.98 -9.07 -7.99
C PRO A 74 8.64 -8.28 -6.85
N GLU A 75 8.79 -6.97 -6.98
CA GLU A 75 9.38 -6.13 -5.95
C GLU A 75 8.43 -5.94 -4.77
N ILE A 76 7.13 -5.73 -5.05
CA ILE A 76 6.09 -5.68 -4.00
C ILE A 76 6.01 -7.02 -3.26
N ILE A 77 6.03 -8.14 -4.01
CA ILE A 77 6.01 -9.49 -3.43
C ILE A 77 7.25 -9.73 -2.56
N ARG A 78 8.44 -9.29 -3.02
CA ARG A 78 9.68 -9.39 -2.23
C ARG A 78 9.62 -8.57 -0.95
N SER A 79 9.08 -7.36 -1.02
CA SER A 79 8.87 -6.48 0.15
C SER A 79 7.94 -7.14 1.16
N ASP A 80 6.80 -7.68 0.70
CA ASP A 80 5.85 -8.41 1.54
C ASP A 80 6.47 -9.59 2.28
N ILE A 81 7.33 -10.35 1.58
CA ILE A 81 8.10 -11.46 2.15
C ILE A 81 9.09 -10.96 3.21
N PHE A 82 9.83 -9.89 2.90
CA PHE A 82 10.85 -9.33 3.79
C PHE A 82 10.24 -8.83 5.10
N PHE A 83 9.14 -8.07 5.01
CA PHE A 83 8.46 -7.53 6.19
C PHE A 83 7.53 -8.54 6.89
N ASN A 84 7.32 -9.73 6.31
CA ASN A 84 6.39 -10.74 6.82
C ASN A 84 4.98 -10.17 7.09
N ARG A 85 4.46 -9.35 6.17
CA ARG A 85 3.16 -8.65 6.31
C ARG A 85 2.11 -9.27 5.38
N PRO A 86 1.28 -10.22 5.86
CA PRO A 86 0.21 -10.76 5.03
C PRO A 86 -0.85 -9.69 4.85
N HIS A 87 -1.16 -9.39 3.59
CA HIS A 87 -2.18 -8.41 3.22
C HIS A 87 -3.41 -9.14 2.71
N LYS A 88 -4.59 -8.69 3.10
CA LYS A 88 -5.85 -8.99 2.40
C LYS A 88 -6.08 -7.91 1.36
N VAL A 89 -6.84 -8.21 0.32
CA VAL A 89 -7.38 -7.17 -0.57
C VAL A 89 -8.84 -6.97 -0.22
N ILE A 90 -9.21 -5.75 0.13
CA ILE A 90 -10.58 -5.36 0.51
C ILE A 90 -10.98 -4.08 -0.21
N ASP A 91 -12.28 -3.86 -0.39
CA ASP A 91 -12.82 -2.65 -1.02
C ASP A 91 -13.08 -1.52 -0.02
N GLU A 92 -13.26 -1.86 1.26
CA GLU A 92 -13.72 -0.96 2.32
C GLU A 92 -13.25 -1.47 3.68
N LEU A 93 -12.79 -0.55 4.54
CA LEU A 93 -12.49 -0.83 5.94
C LEU A 93 -13.53 -0.13 6.83
N GLU A 94 -14.36 -0.92 7.50
CA GLU A 94 -15.30 -0.41 8.50
C GLU A 94 -14.56 0.05 9.76
N THR A 95 -14.96 1.21 10.27
CA THR A 95 -14.42 1.84 11.49
C THR A 95 -15.58 2.31 12.37
N PRO A 96 -15.32 2.65 13.65
CA PRO A 96 -16.33 3.29 14.49
C PRO A 96 -16.91 4.61 13.96
N PHE A 97 -16.22 5.26 13.04
CA PHE A 97 -16.53 6.61 12.55
C PHE A 97 -17.15 6.59 11.14
N GLY A 98 -17.37 5.40 10.56
CA GLY A 98 -17.76 5.21 9.18
C GLY A 98 -16.76 4.28 8.51
N SER A 99 -16.53 4.46 7.22
CA SER A 99 -15.67 3.55 6.48
C SER A 99 -14.59 4.27 5.70
N ILE A 100 -13.41 3.66 5.67
CA ILE A 100 -12.28 4.12 4.87
C ILE A 100 -12.36 3.45 3.49
N LYS A 101 -12.26 4.28 2.45
CA LYS A 101 -12.24 3.87 1.05
C LYS A 101 -11.07 4.52 0.33
N VAL A 102 -10.58 3.85 -0.71
CA VAL A 102 -9.59 4.40 -1.64
C VAL A 102 -10.30 4.73 -2.95
N ARG A 103 -10.10 5.94 -3.44
CA ARG A 103 -10.60 6.42 -4.72
C ARG A 103 -9.43 6.81 -5.60
N ILE A 104 -9.44 6.35 -6.85
CA ILE A 104 -8.48 6.76 -7.88
C ILE A 104 -9.27 7.40 -9.00
N ASN A 105 -8.94 8.66 -9.33
CA ASN A 105 -9.67 9.49 -10.29
C ASN A 105 -11.19 9.45 -10.04
N GLY A 106 -11.59 9.54 -8.76
CA GLY A 106 -12.98 9.54 -8.30
C GLY A 106 -13.68 8.17 -8.29
N LYS A 107 -13.02 7.07 -8.68
CA LYS A 107 -13.59 5.72 -8.65
C LYS A 107 -13.07 4.93 -7.47
N ASN A 108 -13.96 4.26 -6.73
CA ASN A 108 -13.55 3.35 -5.67
C ASN A 108 -12.72 2.20 -6.24
N VAL A 109 -11.62 1.87 -5.58
CA VAL A 109 -10.74 0.76 -5.93
C VAL A 109 -10.41 -0.08 -4.69
N PRO A 110 -10.18 -1.39 -4.86
CA PRO A 110 -9.69 -2.22 -3.77
C PRO A 110 -8.29 -1.80 -3.34
N PHE A 111 -7.96 -2.05 -2.08
CA PHE A 111 -6.65 -1.76 -1.50
C PHE A 111 -6.12 -2.93 -0.66
N ARG A 112 -4.82 -2.91 -0.40
CA ARG A 112 -4.12 -3.93 0.40
C ARG A 112 -4.26 -3.54 1.87
N TYR A 113 -4.60 -4.50 2.72
CA TYR A 113 -4.94 -4.26 4.11
C TYR A 113 -4.28 -5.30 5.01
N CYS A 114 -3.58 -4.86 6.05
CA CYS A 114 -3.11 -5.74 7.11
C CYS A 114 -3.34 -5.14 8.49
N ILE A 115 -3.23 -5.99 9.49
CA ILE A 115 -3.32 -5.60 10.90
C ILE A 115 -1.98 -5.88 11.54
N LYS A 116 -1.50 -4.94 12.35
CA LYS A 116 -0.35 -5.13 13.24
C LYS A 116 -0.78 -4.84 14.66
N THR A 117 -0.45 -5.71 15.60
CA THR A 117 -0.64 -5.45 17.02
C THR A 117 0.67 -4.96 17.61
N TYR A 118 0.60 -3.86 18.35
CA TYR A 118 1.72 -3.33 19.10
C TYR A 118 1.43 -3.46 20.59
N ASP A 119 2.39 -4.02 21.30
CA ASP A 119 2.49 -3.92 22.76
C ASP A 119 3.60 -2.90 23.03
N ASP A 120 3.35 -1.87 23.83
CA ASP A 120 4.43 -0.98 24.27
C ASP A 120 5.32 -1.75 25.26
N PRO A 121 6.59 -2.03 24.93
CA PRO A 121 7.45 -2.80 25.81
C PRO A 121 7.95 -1.98 27.01
N GLU A 122 7.86 -0.65 26.98
CA GLU A 122 8.35 0.24 28.05
C GLU A 122 7.25 0.60 29.06
N GLU A 123 5.98 0.54 28.66
CA GLU A 123 4.82 0.72 29.54
C GLU A 123 4.05 -0.58 29.77
N ALA A 124 4.34 -1.29 30.87
CA ALA A 124 3.71 -2.56 31.24
C ALA A 124 2.17 -2.51 31.42
N LEU A 125 1.54 -1.34 31.31
CA LEU A 125 0.09 -1.11 31.39
C LEU A 125 -0.49 -0.52 30.10
N ALA A 126 0.31 -0.29 29.05
CA ALA A 126 -0.21 0.19 27.78
C ALA A 126 -1.09 -0.89 27.12
N PRO A 127 -2.27 -0.52 26.60
CA PRO A 127 -3.13 -1.48 25.92
C PRO A 127 -2.47 -2.02 24.66
N THR A 128 -2.68 -3.30 24.35
CA THR A 128 -2.35 -3.85 23.02
C THR A 128 -3.17 -3.10 21.97
N VAL A 129 -2.50 -2.37 21.10
CA VAL A 129 -3.17 -1.55 20.09
C VAL A 129 -3.18 -2.28 18.76
N THR A 130 -4.39 -2.41 18.21
CA THR A 130 -4.59 -2.96 16.87
C THR A 130 -4.45 -1.83 15.86
N MET A 131 -3.38 -1.87 15.09
CA MET A 131 -3.16 -0.97 13.98
C MET A 131 -3.65 -1.57 12.68
N HIS A 132 -4.30 -0.73 11.89
CA HIS A 132 -4.91 -1.04 10.61
C HIS A 132 -4.08 -0.33 9.52
N ILE A 133 -3.36 -1.11 8.72
CA ILE A 133 -2.50 -0.59 7.65
C ILE A 133 -3.21 -0.78 6.32
N ILE A 134 -3.32 0.30 5.57
CA ILE A 134 -3.92 0.38 4.25
C ILE A 134 -2.83 0.78 3.27
N ASP A 135 -2.50 -0.14 2.36
CA ASP A 135 -1.49 0.03 1.31
C ASP A 135 -2.20 0.23 -0.03
N ILE A 136 -1.83 1.30 -0.72
CA ILE A 136 -2.34 1.65 -2.04
C ILE A 136 -1.24 1.36 -3.06
N ASP A 137 -1.50 0.43 -3.97
CA ASP A 137 -0.59 0.09 -5.07
C ASP A 137 -0.60 1.21 -6.14
N LEU A 138 0.57 1.77 -6.40
CA LEU A 138 0.79 2.87 -7.33
C LEU A 138 1.30 2.37 -8.69
N SER A 139 1.64 1.09 -8.85
CA SER A 139 2.31 0.54 -10.03
C SER A 139 1.54 0.75 -11.35
N GLN A 140 0.21 0.86 -11.29
CA GLN A 140 -0.66 1.06 -12.45
C GLN A 140 -1.00 2.52 -12.75
N LEU A 141 -0.54 3.45 -11.91
CA LEU A 141 -0.91 4.85 -11.99
C LEU A 141 0.04 5.63 -12.89
N LYS A 142 -0.47 6.72 -13.44
CA LYS A 142 0.23 7.61 -14.36
C LYS A 142 0.32 9.00 -13.76
N VAL A 143 1.29 9.77 -14.24
CA VAL A 143 1.42 11.18 -13.89
C VAL A 143 0.09 11.91 -14.13
N GLY A 144 -0.38 12.59 -13.09
CA GLY A 144 -1.65 13.30 -13.05
C GLY A 144 -2.82 12.51 -12.48
N ASP A 145 -2.67 11.20 -12.22
CA ASP A 145 -3.69 10.44 -11.52
C ASP A 145 -3.84 10.94 -10.07
N GLU A 146 -5.09 11.07 -9.63
CA GLU A 146 -5.45 11.54 -8.30
C GLU A 146 -5.90 10.38 -7.43
N ILE A 147 -5.37 10.32 -6.22
CA ILE A 147 -5.70 9.31 -5.21
C ILE A 147 -6.33 10.02 -4.04
N PHE A 148 -7.43 9.51 -3.52
CA PHE A 148 -8.00 9.95 -2.26
C PHE A 148 -8.20 8.75 -1.36
N CYS A 149 -7.69 8.82 -0.13
CA CYS A 149 -7.92 7.80 0.88
C CYS A 149 -8.50 8.44 2.13
N GLY A 150 -9.68 7.99 2.54
CA GLY A 150 -10.37 8.61 3.65
C GLY A 150 -11.79 8.10 3.86
N PHE A 151 -12.50 8.83 4.70
CA PHE A 151 -13.85 8.57 5.17
C PHE A 151 -14.91 9.14 4.24
N ASP A 152 -16.08 8.49 4.29
CA ASP A 152 -17.30 9.01 3.66
C ASP A 152 -17.94 10.19 4.42
N LYS A 153 -17.37 10.61 5.56
CA LYS A 153 -17.88 11.68 6.44
C LYS A 153 -16.78 12.68 6.81
N ASP A 154 -17.18 13.93 7.05
CA ASP A 154 -16.31 15.01 7.54
C ASP A 154 -16.13 14.90 9.06
N LEU A 155 -15.14 14.13 9.51
CA LEU A 155 -14.97 13.82 10.94
C LEU A 155 -13.54 13.98 11.47
N LEU A 156 -12.54 14.12 10.58
CA LEU A 156 -11.14 14.22 11.00
C LEU A 156 -10.74 15.65 11.36
N GLU A 157 -10.03 15.78 12.47
CA GLU A 157 -9.38 17.00 12.93
C GLU A 157 -7.86 16.88 12.72
N TYR A 158 -7.23 17.94 12.19
CA TYR A 158 -5.79 17.99 12.00
C TYR A 158 -5.10 18.20 13.34
N ASN A 159 -4.06 17.42 13.63
CA ASN A 159 -3.28 17.58 14.85
C ASN A 159 -1.87 18.08 14.54
N ASP A 160 -1.05 17.23 13.93
CA ASP A 160 0.36 17.51 13.68
C ASP A 160 0.85 16.83 12.39
N GLY A 161 2.08 17.14 11.98
CA GLY A 161 2.73 16.50 10.84
C GLY A 161 4.10 17.06 10.54
N ASP A 162 4.94 16.22 9.96
CA ASP A 162 6.29 16.55 9.53
C ASP A 162 6.52 16.19 8.05
N GLU A 163 7.78 16.14 7.61
CA GLU A 163 8.17 15.79 6.24
C GLU A 163 7.79 14.34 5.85
N ARG A 164 7.47 13.48 6.82
CA ARG A 164 7.27 12.03 6.63
C ARG A 164 5.85 11.57 6.93
N SER A 165 5.11 12.34 7.72
CA SER A 165 3.84 11.90 8.29
C SER A 165 2.85 13.03 8.50
N LEU A 166 1.57 12.71 8.39
CA LEU A 166 0.48 13.62 8.70
C LEU A 166 -0.56 12.96 9.59
N LEU A 167 -0.85 13.61 10.71
CA LEU A 167 -1.69 13.06 11.75
C LEU A 167 -3.04 13.77 11.84
N TYR A 168 -4.06 12.94 11.84
CA TYR A 168 -5.44 13.33 12.07
C TYR A 168 -6.04 12.46 13.17
N SER A 169 -6.99 13.02 13.88
CA SER A 169 -7.74 12.28 14.89
C SER A 169 -9.23 12.60 14.78
N CYS A 170 -10.05 11.71 15.32
CA CYS A 170 -11.44 12.01 15.58
C CYS A 170 -11.91 11.23 16.80
N GLU A 171 -12.93 11.75 17.48
CA GLU A 171 -13.46 11.13 18.67
C GLU A 171 -14.99 11.19 18.74
N ASN A 172 -15.57 10.23 19.45
CA ASN A 172 -16.99 10.23 19.82
C ASN A 172 -17.12 9.94 21.33
N GLU A 173 -18.34 9.68 21.80
CA GLU A 173 -18.59 9.41 23.22
C GLU A 173 -17.87 8.15 23.75
N LYS A 174 -17.50 7.20 22.88
CA LYS A 174 -16.97 5.88 23.25
C LYS A 174 -15.54 5.63 22.81
N GLN A 175 -15.09 6.24 21.72
CA GLN A 175 -13.85 5.86 21.05
C GLN A 175 -13.08 7.09 20.57
N ILE A 176 -11.77 6.91 20.45
CA ILE A 176 -10.83 7.84 19.82
C ILE A 176 -10.12 7.08 18.71
N MET A 177 -9.94 7.72 17.56
CA MET A 177 -9.19 7.16 16.44
C MET A 177 -8.12 8.14 15.98
N GLY A 178 -6.93 7.62 15.74
CA GLY A 178 -5.82 8.31 15.10
C GLY A 178 -5.61 7.76 13.69
N LEU A 179 -5.18 8.63 12.80
CA LEU A 179 -4.98 8.36 11.38
C LEU A 179 -3.69 9.02 10.90
N CYS A 180 -2.82 8.25 10.26
CA CYS A 180 -1.52 8.70 9.80
C CYS A 180 -1.29 8.32 8.34
N ALA A 181 -1.08 9.31 7.48
CA ALA A 181 -0.57 9.11 6.12
C ALA A 181 0.95 9.09 6.12
N TYR A 182 1.59 8.12 5.45
CA TYR A 182 3.05 8.02 5.37
C TYR A 182 3.53 7.18 4.17
N ASP A 183 4.81 7.32 3.83
CA ASP A 183 5.50 6.36 2.97
C ASP A 183 6.17 5.29 3.84
N PRO A 184 5.85 3.99 3.64
CA PRO A 184 6.38 2.91 4.48
C PRO A 184 7.89 2.69 4.33
N TYR A 185 8.55 3.37 3.39
CA TYR A 185 9.99 3.30 3.21
C TYR A 185 10.75 4.46 3.88
N GLU A 186 10.08 5.27 4.71
CA GLU A 186 10.64 6.32 5.59
C GLU A 186 11.24 7.54 4.89
N TRP A 187 10.69 7.96 3.75
CA TRP A 187 11.25 9.11 3.04
C TRP A 187 10.45 10.36 3.24
N ASP A 188 11.16 11.47 3.06
CA ASP A 188 10.55 12.76 2.78
C ASP A 188 9.53 12.60 1.65
N LEU A 189 8.26 12.86 1.99
CA LEU A 189 7.12 12.77 1.06
C LEU A 189 7.32 13.67 -0.16
N ASP A 190 8.19 14.67 -0.09
CA ASP A 190 8.53 15.55 -1.21
C ASP A 190 9.38 14.86 -2.29
N ASN A 191 9.99 13.71 -1.98
CA ASN A 191 10.83 12.94 -2.90
C ASN A 191 10.13 11.74 -3.55
N CYS A 192 8.88 11.46 -3.19
CA CYS A 192 8.09 10.34 -3.71
C CYS A 192 7.56 10.59 -5.14
N CYS A 193 7.03 9.54 -5.77
CA CYS A 193 6.38 9.63 -7.08
C CYS A 193 5.00 10.29 -7.02
N PHE A 194 4.50 10.54 -5.81
CA PHE A 194 3.27 11.23 -5.51
C PHE A 194 3.55 12.41 -4.59
N GLN A 195 2.71 13.43 -4.67
CA GLN A 195 2.71 14.57 -3.77
C GLN A 195 1.35 14.68 -3.11
N LEU A 196 1.34 15.03 -1.83
CA LEU A 196 0.11 15.36 -1.14
C LEU A 196 -0.48 16.66 -1.73
N LYS A 197 -1.71 16.56 -2.23
CA LYS A 197 -2.42 17.67 -2.88
C LYS A 197 -3.45 18.31 -1.95
N GLU A 198 -4.16 17.49 -1.18
CA GLU A 198 -5.21 17.97 -0.30
C GLU A 198 -5.24 17.24 1.03
N ARG A 199 -5.60 18.03 2.03
CA ARG A 199 -5.77 17.67 3.44
C ARG A 199 -7.18 18.08 3.81
N THR A 200 -8.05 17.12 4.05
CA THR A 200 -9.48 17.40 4.31
C THR A 200 -9.93 16.73 5.60
N SER A 201 -11.04 17.19 6.15
CA SER A 201 -11.78 16.51 7.22
C SER A 201 -12.23 15.09 6.86
N LYS A 202 -12.08 14.67 5.60
CA LYS A 202 -12.41 13.33 5.13
C LYS A 202 -11.17 12.44 5.01
N GLY A 203 -9.97 12.98 4.90
CA GLY A 203 -8.75 12.20 4.69
C GLY A 203 -7.75 12.90 3.79
N PHE A 204 -6.97 12.10 3.08
CA PHE A 204 -5.78 12.53 2.35
C PHE A 204 -5.96 12.36 0.84
N GLY A 205 -5.60 13.41 0.09
CA GLY A 205 -5.52 13.35 -1.36
C GLY A 205 -4.09 13.50 -1.85
N TYR A 206 -3.68 12.62 -2.75
CA TYR A 206 -2.38 12.61 -3.41
C TYR A 206 -2.53 12.79 -4.92
N CYS A 207 -1.49 13.30 -5.57
CA CYS A 207 -1.37 13.37 -7.02
C CYS A 207 -0.07 12.69 -7.45
N ILE A 208 -0.12 11.83 -8.47
CA ILE A 208 1.10 11.25 -9.05
C ILE A 208 1.82 12.33 -9.86
N VAL A 209 3.07 12.64 -9.49
CA VAL A 209 3.89 13.69 -10.12
C VAL A 209 5.04 13.15 -10.95
N SER A 210 5.41 11.88 -10.76
CA SER A 210 6.37 11.16 -11.62
C SER A 210 5.92 9.72 -11.83
N ASP A 211 6.42 9.08 -12.89
CA ASP A 211 6.08 7.69 -13.22
C ASP A 211 6.49 6.74 -12.07
N PRO A 212 5.53 6.03 -11.43
CA PRO A 212 5.82 5.11 -10.32
C PRO A 212 6.74 3.94 -10.72
N ASN A 213 6.91 3.67 -12.02
CA ASN A 213 7.75 2.60 -12.54
C ASN A 213 9.11 3.08 -13.06
N GLN A 214 9.41 4.38 -13.02
CA GLN A 214 10.73 4.90 -13.45
C GLN A 214 11.70 5.04 -12.30
N PHE A 215 12.89 4.42 -12.46
CA PHE A 215 13.90 4.35 -11.41
C PHE A 215 14.72 5.63 -11.46
N ASP A 216 14.78 6.34 -10.34
CA ASP A 216 15.64 7.50 -10.19
C ASP A 216 16.86 7.14 -9.34
N GLU A 217 17.99 6.95 -10.01
CA GLU A 217 19.31 6.67 -9.41
C GLU A 217 19.72 7.69 -8.34
N LYS A 218 19.22 8.94 -8.42
CA LYS A 218 19.57 9.99 -7.44
C LYS A 218 18.70 9.94 -6.18
N LYS A 219 17.50 9.36 -6.30
CA LYS A 219 16.53 9.22 -5.20
C LYS A 219 16.53 7.81 -4.61
N ASN A 220 17.26 6.88 -5.22
CA ASN A 220 17.54 5.53 -4.79
C ASN A 220 16.36 4.57 -4.65
N TYR A 221 15.10 4.95 -4.85
CA TYR A 221 14.01 3.98 -4.89
C TYR A 221 12.74 4.47 -5.63
N GLN A 222 11.84 3.53 -5.93
CA GLN A 222 10.46 3.75 -6.39
C GLN A 222 9.52 3.25 -5.29
N SER A 223 8.90 4.16 -4.53
CA SER A 223 7.80 3.73 -3.67
C SER A 223 6.60 3.43 -4.57
N LYS A 224 6.39 2.14 -4.85
CA LYS A 224 5.21 1.65 -5.60
C LYS A 224 3.98 1.53 -4.70
N ILE A 225 4.10 1.95 -3.45
CA ILE A 225 3.04 1.85 -2.44
C ILE A 225 3.03 3.15 -1.65
N THR A 226 1.86 3.71 -1.39
CA THR A 226 1.68 4.67 -0.29
C THR A 226 0.81 4.05 0.77
N SER A 227 1.01 4.43 2.03
CA SER A 227 0.35 3.79 3.16
C SER A 227 -0.42 4.79 4.02
N LEU A 228 -1.51 4.29 4.59
CA LEU A 228 -2.31 4.95 5.60
C LEU A 228 -2.43 3.99 6.79
N ALA A 229 -2.05 4.45 7.98
CA ALA A 229 -2.26 3.74 9.23
C ALA A 229 -3.45 4.35 9.97
N ALA A 230 -4.34 3.50 10.50
CA ALA A 230 -5.39 3.88 11.42
C ALA A 230 -5.29 3.05 12.70
N ALA A 231 -5.55 3.67 13.85
CA ALA A 231 -5.68 2.98 15.12
C ALA A 231 -6.84 3.60 15.89
N TRP A 232 -7.61 2.80 16.63
CA TRP A 232 -8.65 3.31 17.50
C TRP A 232 -8.71 2.55 18.81
N LEU A 233 -9.01 3.28 19.88
CA LEU A 233 -9.15 2.76 21.23
C LEU A 233 -10.49 3.16 21.81
N THR A 234 -10.95 2.43 22.82
CA THR A 234 -12.09 2.87 23.62
C THR A 234 -11.64 3.91 24.64
N LYS A 235 -12.50 4.89 24.93
CA LYS A 235 -12.23 5.95 25.92
C LYS A 235 -12.13 5.41 27.35
N ASP A 236 -12.70 4.23 27.60
CA ASP A 236 -12.58 3.51 28.86
C ASP A 236 -11.14 2.96 29.07
N GLU A 237 -10.45 2.65 27.98
CA GLU A 237 -9.07 2.13 27.99
C GLU A 237 -8.05 3.26 27.92
N TYR A 238 -8.34 4.33 27.17
CA TYR A 238 -7.44 5.48 27.00
C TYR A 238 -8.20 6.75 26.65
N ASN A 239 -7.94 7.85 27.37
CA ASN A 239 -8.64 9.12 27.20
C ASN A 239 -7.78 10.23 26.57
N ASP A 240 -6.68 9.86 25.93
CA ASP A 240 -5.74 10.79 25.30
C ASP A 240 -5.57 10.49 23.81
N ALA A 241 -5.91 11.46 22.96
CA ALA A 241 -5.77 11.36 21.52
C ALA A 241 -4.30 11.41 21.07
N ASP A 242 -3.43 12.05 21.84
CA ASP A 242 -2.01 12.16 21.52
C ASP A 242 -1.33 10.79 21.58
N LEU A 243 -1.73 9.91 22.51
CA LEU A 243 -1.21 8.53 22.51
C LEU A 243 -1.69 7.74 21.29
N VAL A 244 -2.97 7.80 20.94
CA VAL A 244 -3.50 7.06 19.77
C VAL A 244 -2.79 7.51 18.49
N MET A 245 -2.46 8.80 18.40
CA MET A 245 -1.67 9.38 17.32
C MET A 245 -0.21 8.93 17.33
N ASN A 246 0.46 8.96 18.49
CA ASN A 246 1.83 8.45 18.64
C ASN A 246 1.93 6.95 18.30
N LEU A 247 0.92 6.17 18.66
CA LEU A 247 0.84 4.76 18.31
C LEU A 247 0.61 4.54 16.81
N ALA A 248 -0.21 5.37 16.18
CA ALA A 248 -0.34 5.38 14.71
C ALA A 248 1.00 5.74 14.03
N LEU A 249 1.82 6.58 14.65
CA LEU A 249 3.18 6.94 14.21
C LEU A 249 4.24 5.85 14.43
N THR A 250 4.05 4.90 15.35
CA THR A 250 5.00 3.79 15.57
C THR A 250 5.16 2.90 14.33
N CYS A 251 4.32 3.06 13.30
CA CYS A 251 4.52 2.46 11.97
C CYS A 251 5.42 3.26 11.01
N VAL A 252 5.70 4.53 11.31
CA VAL A 252 6.55 5.42 10.49
C VAL A 252 8.01 5.35 10.94
N ILE A 253 8.27 5.03 12.22
CA ILE A 253 9.60 5.12 12.85
C ILE A 253 10.20 3.72 13.15
N GLY A 254 9.46 2.63 12.91
CA GLY A 254 9.76 1.28 13.42
C GLY A 254 9.98 0.19 12.38
#